data_AF-A0A9E4BXN5-F1
#
_entry.id   AF-A0A9E4BXN5-F1
#
_cell.length_a   1.000
_cell.length_b   1.000
_cell.length_c   1.000
_cell.angle_alpha   90.00
_cell.angle_beta   90.00
_cell.angle_gamma   90.00
#
_symmetry.space_group_name_H-M   'P 1'
#
loop_
_entity.id
_entity.type
_entity.pdbx_description
1 polymer ?
#
loop_
_entity_poly.entity_id
_entity_poly.type
_entity_poly.pdbx_seq_one_letter_code
_entity_poly.pdbx_strand_id
1 'polypeptide(L)'
;MASTIEKSRFPKWVYDDSGEIIEVILGYDDFKTLLQKIARETDWEKLPLHLQDAVDALLMEEANEENGEARPLRDLLRETGEAL
;
A
#
# COMPACT_ATOMS: atom_id res chain seq x y z
N MET A 1 34.72 -10.16 -4.39
CA MET A 1 33.59 -11.12 -4.45
C MET A 1 32.35 -10.35 -4.04
N ALA A 2 31.44 -10.09 -4.96
CA ALA A 2 30.18 -9.41 -4.64
C ALA A 2 29.25 -10.45 -4.00
N SER A 3 28.96 -10.27 -2.71
CA SER A 3 27.93 -11.06 -2.04
C SER A 3 26.58 -10.58 -2.56
N THR A 4 26.01 -11.31 -3.51
CA THR A 4 24.62 -11.17 -3.92
C THR A 4 23.76 -11.46 -2.69
N ILE A 5 23.19 -10.43 -2.08
CA ILE A 5 22.21 -10.58 -1.01
C ILE A 5 20.98 -11.21 -1.67
N GLU A 6 20.80 -12.51 -1.54
CA GLU A 6 19.54 -13.16 -1.89
C GLU A 6 18.42 -12.49 -1.09
N LYS A 7 17.53 -11.76 -1.78
CA LYS A 7 16.30 -11.24 -1.18
C LYS A 7 15.51 -12.45 -0.69
N SER A 8 15.47 -12.63 0.64
CA SER A 8 14.65 -13.65 1.29
C SER A 8 13.21 -13.54 0.78
N ARG A 9 12.76 -14.55 0.04
CA ARG A 9 11.41 -14.66 -0.54
C ARG A 9 10.31 -15.00 0.48
N PHE A 10 10.68 -15.10 1.76
CA PHE A 10 9.78 -15.53 2.82
C PHE A 10 9.67 -14.46 3.90
N PRO A 11 8.47 -14.27 4.48
CA PRO A 11 8.27 -13.41 5.64
C PRO A 11 9.20 -13.82 6.77
N LYS A 12 9.80 -12.83 7.45
CA LYS A 12 10.53 -13.06 8.70
C LYS A 12 9.68 -12.59 9.87
N TRP A 13 9.51 -13.47 10.84
CA TRP A 13 8.82 -13.17 12.10
C TRP A 13 9.83 -12.68 13.12
N VAL A 14 9.51 -11.57 13.79
CA VAL A 14 10.30 -11.02 14.90
C VAL A 14 9.55 -11.33 16.19
N TYR A 15 10.27 -11.90 17.15
CA TYR A 15 9.73 -12.31 18.45
C TYR A 15 10.33 -11.43 19.55
N ASP A 16 9.55 -11.18 20.59
CA ASP A 16 10.06 -10.58 21.83
C ASP A 16 10.77 -11.61 22.73
N ASP A 17 11.26 -11.15 23.88
CA ASP A 17 11.92 -12.01 24.88
C ASP A 17 10.97 -13.06 25.50
N SER A 18 9.66 -12.85 25.38
CA SER A 18 8.61 -13.78 25.85
C SER A 18 8.28 -14.85 24.82
N GLY A 19 8.77 -14.71 23.58
CA GLY A 19 8.45 -15.58 22.45
C GLY A 19 7.17 -15.19 21.70
N GLU A 20 6.59 -14.01 21.96
CA GLU A 20 5.43 -13.48 21.25
C GLU A 20 5.85 -12.77 19.96
N ILE A 21 5.04 -12.86 18.91
CA ILE A 21 5.32 -12.19 17.63
C ILE A 21 5.00 -10.71 17.76
N ILE A 22 6.00 -9.85 17.53
CA ILE A 22 5.84 -8.40 17.59
C ILE A 22 5.86 -7.75 16.22
N GLU A 23 6.59 -8.32 15.25
CA GLU A 23 6.73 -7.74 13.91
C GLU A 23 6.86 -8.80 12.83
N VAL A 24 6.53 -8.41 11.60
CA VAL A 24 6.68 -9.23 10.39
C VAL A 24 7.41 -8.41 9.35
N ILE A 25 8.55 -8.92 8.90
CA ILE A 25 9.32 -8.31 7.82
C ILE A 25 8.94 -9.03 6.53
N LEU A 26 8.30 -8.29 5.64
CA LEU A 26 7.88 -8.76 4.32
C LEU A 26 8.86 -8.31 3.24
N GLY A 27 8.92 -9.08 2.15
CA GLY A 27 9.50 -8.57 0.91
C GLY A 27 8.68 -7.39 0.39
N TYR A 28 9.33 -6.48 -0.33
CA TYR A 28 8.65 -5.28 -0.86
C TYR A 28 7.44 -5.63 -1.73
N ASP A 29 7.57 -6.62 -2.62
CA ASP A 29 6.48 -7.02 -3.52
C ASP A 29 5.29 -7.65 -2.76
N ASP A 30 5.57 -8.41 -1.71
CA ASP A 30 4.55 -9.00 -0.84
C ASP A 30 3.85 -7.91 -0.01
N PHE A 31 4.62 -6.93 0.47
CA PHE A 31 4.09 -5.77 1.17
C PHE A 31 3.21 -4.90 0.27
N LYS A 32 3.64 -4.64 -0.97
CA LYS A 32 2.85 -3.93 -1.99
C LYS A 32 1.53 -4.67 -2.26
N THR A 33 1.59 -6.00 -2.44
CA THR A 33 0.40 -6.85 -2.61
C THR A 33 -0.55 -6.77 -1.42
N LEU A 34 -0.02 -6.77 -0.20
CA LEU A 34 -0.82 -6.61 1.03
C LEU A 34 -1.52 -5.25 1.05
N LEU A 35 -0.81 -4.16 0.76
CA LEU A 35 -1.38 -2.81 0.72
C LEU A 35 -2.48 -2.69 -0.35
N GLN A 36 -2.29 -3.28 -1.53
CA GLN A 36 -3.32 -3.33 -2.58
C GLN A 36 -4.58 -4.06 -2.10
N LYS A 37 -4.42 -5.16 -1.36
CA LYS A 37 -5.54 -5.89 -0.78
C LYS A 37 -6.27 -5.06 0.29
N ILE A 38 -5.52 -4.42 1.17
CA ILE A 38 -6.05 -3.53 2.21
C ILE A 38 -6.89 -2.41 1.57
N ALA A 39 -6.37 -1.74 0.55
CA ALA A 39 -7.04 -0.65 -0.16
C ALA A 39 -8.40 -1.06 -0.76
N ARG A 40 -8.55 -2.33 -1.15
CA ARG A 40 -9.79 -2.86 -1.76
C ARG A 40 -10.81 -3.37 -0.76
N GLU A 41 -10.35 -3.92 0.35
CA GLU A 41 -11.19 -4.73 1.25
C GLU A 41 -11.49 -4.04 2.59
N THR A 42 -10.82 -2.93 2.92
CA THR A 42 -10.88 -2.32 4.26
C THR A 42 -11.57 -0.96 4.25
N ASP A 43 -12.41 -0.71 5.26
CA ASP A 43 -12.96 0.63 5.51
C ASP A 43 -11.83 1.61 5.85
N TRP A 44 -11.71 2.68 5.07
CA TRP A 44 -10.66 3.71 5.22
C TRP A 44 -10.58 4.26 6.66
N GLU A 45 -11.72 4.59 7.26
CA GLU A 45 -11.77 5.17 8.61
C GLU A 45 -11.32 4.22 9.74
N LYS A 46 -11.26 2.91 9.46
CA LYS A 46 -10.82 1.90 10.43
C LYS A 46 -9.34 1.55 10.29
N LEU A 47 -8.69 2.02 9.24
CA LEU A 47 -7.27 1.79 9.03
C LEU A 47 -6.43 2.60 10.02
N PRO A 48 -5.43 2.00 10.67
CA PRO A 48 -4.40 2.74 11.38
C PRO A 48 -3.76 3.80 10.47
N LEU A 49 -3.46 4.98 11.03
CA LEU A 49 -2.97 6.14 10.26
C LEU A 49 -1.74 5.80 9.38
N HIS A 50 -0.79 5.04 9.93
CA HIS A 50 0.41 4.64 9.17
C HIS A 50 0.11 3.75 7.96
N LEU A 51 -0.98 2.97 7.98
CA LEU A 51 -1.43 2.19 6.83
C LEU A 51 -2.24 3.03 5.84
N GLN A 52 -2.98 4.04 6.31
CA GLN A 52 -3.62 5.02 5.42
C GLN A 52 -2.56 5.73 4.58
N ASP A 53 -1.52 6.28 5.22
CA ASP A 53 -0.41 6.96 4.53
C ASP A 53 0.29 6.04 3.51
N ALA A 54 0.49 4.76 3.88
CA ALA A 54 1.12 3.79 3.00
C ALA A 54 0.24 3.42 1.79
N VAL A 55 -1.07 3.30 1.99
CA VAL A 55 -2.03 3.07 0.90
C VAL A 55 -2.12 4.29 -0.02
N ASP A 56 -2.15 5.51 0.53
CA ASP A 56 -2.15 6.74 -0.28
C ASP A 56 -0.91 6.83 -1.16
N ALA A 57 0.27 6.55 -0.60
CA ALA A 57 1.52 6.54 -1.36
C ALA A 57 1.50 5.49 -2.48
N LEU A 58 0.97 4.29 -2.20
CA LEU A 58 0.80 3.23 -3.19
C LEU A 58 -0.13 3.65 -4.32
N LEU A 59 -1.31 4.18 -4.01
CA LEU A 59 -2.30 4.60 -5.00
C LEU A 59 -1.78 5.77 -5.86
N MET A 60 -1.01 6.69 -5.26
CA MET A 60 -0.34 7.76 -5.99
C MET A 60 0.70 7.22 -6.96
N GLU A 61 1.50 6.22 -6.56
CA GLU A 61 2.45 5.56 -7.45
C GLU A 61 1.72 4.87 -8.62
N GLU A 62 0.66 4.11 -8.34
CA GLU A 62 -0.15 3.43 -9.36
C GLU A 62 -0.79 4.42 -10.35
N ALA A 63 -1.33 5.54 -9.86
CA ALA A 63 -1.91 6.59 -10.70
C ALA A 63 -0.87 7.28 -11.59
N ASN A 64 0.39 7.39 -11.14
CA ASN A 64 1.48 7.93 -11.94
C ASN A 64 1.98 6.93 -12.99
N GLU A 65 1.91 5.63 -12.71
CA GLU A 65 2.27 4.56 -13.64
C GLU A 65 1.19 4.34 -14.70
N GLU A 66 -0.09 4.57 -14.37
CA GLU A 66 -1.16 4.67 -15.35
C GLU A 66 -0.91 5.87 -16.27
N ASN A 67 -0.49 5.60 -17.51
CA ASN A 67 -0.38 6.58 -18.59
C ASN A 67 -1.77 7.04 -19.11
N GLY A 68 -2.77 7.06 -18.23
CA GLY A 68 -4.11 7.56 -18.52
C GLY A 68 -4.11 9.08 -18.67
N GLU A 69 -5.04 9.59 -19.47
CA GLU A 69 -5.24 11.04 -19.56
C GLU A 69 -5.79 11.54 -18.21
N ALA A 70 -5.00 12.34 -17.49
CA ALA A 70 -5.41 12.90 -16.21
C ALA A 70 -6.60 13.85 -16.42
N ARG A 71 -7.73 13.55 -15.77
CA ARG A 71 -8.94 14.38 -15.84
C ARG A 71 -9.07 15.24 -14.57
N PRO A 72 -9.33 16.55 -14.68
CA PRO A 72 -9.59 17.38 -13.51
C PRO A 72 -10.82 16.90 -12.76
N LEU A 73 -10.70 16.79 -11.43
CA LEU A 73 -11.82 16.36 -10.55
C LEU A 73 -13.08 17.20 -10.76
N ARG A 74 -12.93 18.51 -11.00
CA ARG A 74 -14.04 19.43 -11.28
C ARG A 74 -14.85 19.04 -12.52
N ASP A 75 -14.21 18.47 -13.53
CA ASP A 75 -14.88 18.08 -14.76
C ASP A 75 -15.61 16.74 -14.55
N LEU A 76 -15.04 15.83 -13.75
CA LEU A 76 -15.70 14.59 -13.33
C LEU A 76 -16.94 14.84 -12.45
N LEU A 77 -16.84 15.71 -11.45
CA LEU A 77 -17.95 16.06 -10.56
C LEU A 77 -19.11 16.75 -11.31
N ARG A 78 -18.79 17.50 -12.36
CA ARG A 78 -19.79 18.13 -13.23
C ARG A 78 -20.56 17.11 -14.06
N GLU A 79 -19.92 16.01 -14.45
CA GLU A 79 -20.54 14.92 -15.20
C GLU A 79 -21.44 14.05 -14.32
N THR A 80 -21.09 13.87 -13.03
CA THR A 80 -21.88 13.08 -12.08
C THR A 80 -23.03 13.86 -11.45
N GLY A 81 -23.08 15.18 -11.61
CA GLY A 81 -24.11 16.04 -11.03
C GLY A 81 -23.91 16.32 -9.53
N GLU A 82 -22.78 15.91 -8.97
CA GLU A 82 -22.34 16.25 -7.62
C GLU A 82 -21.71 17.65 -7.67
N ALA A 83 -22.56 18.67 -7.58
CA ALA A 83 -22.11 20.05 -7.52
C ALA A 83 -21.35 20.32 -6.21
N LEU A 84 -20.15 20.90 -6.31
CA LEU A 84 -19.46 21.57 -5.20
C LEU A 84 -20.24 22.82 -4.76
#